data_AF-A0AAD4DRP0-F1
#
_entry.id   AF-A0AAD4DRP0-F1
#
_cell.length_a   1.000
_cell.length_b   1.000
_cell.length_c   1.000
_cell.angle_alpha   90.00
_cell.angle_beta   90.00
_cell.angle_gamma   90.00
#
_symmetry.space_group_name_H-M   'P 1'
#
loop_
_entity.id
_entity.type
_entity.pdbx_description
1 polymer ?
#
loop_
_entity_poly.entity_id
_entity_poly.type
_entity_poly.pdbx_seq_one_letter_code
_entity_poly.pdbx_strand_id
1 'polypeptide(L)'
;MPVDTAWSRPWSRCDEAENCKPSSSPYSAKYALTTTNKVLDVYGSNGVRGYNIGCSYQKTVDASSISVKAHSNHHHFIVNSFHGHAHNRCCQLQFHPLYQHGLGLEDLEMCECICSASNAIAPVIHHTSYFHWLQFINLHFQQWDSDWYLELSKFLYNNYKQALAIIDDLSPAIKELKLALNILDEDFEHWNMEEFEFLETLTEETDEYVEVMTFVEALQSLAKAE
;
A
#
# COMPACT_ATOMS: atom_id res chain seq x y z
N MET A 1 -19.64 -28.87 -20.32
CA MET A 1 -18.71 -28.63 -19.20
C MET A 1 -19.03 -27.24 -18.66
N PRO A 2 -19.35 -27.06 -17.37
CA PRO A 2 -19.67 -25.74 -16.88
C PRO A 2 -18.38 -24.91 -16.85
N VAL A 3 -18.41 -23.78 -17.56
CA VAL A 3 -17.37 -22.77 -17.52
C VAL A 3 -17.63 -21.95 -16.26
N ASP A 4 -16.88 -22.22 -15.20
CA ASP A 4 -16.87 -21.35 -14.02
C ASP A 4 -16.27 -20.00 -14.42
N THR A 5 -17.14 -19.04 -14.74
CA THR A 5 -16.77 -17.65 -15.01
C THR A 5 -16.54 -16.92 -13.69
N ALA A 6 -15.41 -17.22 -13.04
CA ALA A 6 -14.94 -16.51 -11.84
C ALA A 6 -14.77 -14.98 -12.04
N TRP A 7 -14.82 -14.50 -13.29
CA TRP A 7 -14.70 -13.09 -13.68
C TRP A 7 -16.04 -12.35 -13.83
N SER A 8 -17.18 -13.01 -13.60
CA SER A 8 -18.51 -12.39 -13.69
C SER A 8 -19.00 -11.75 -12.38
N ARG A 9 -18.21 -11.82 -11.30
CA ARG A 9 -18.48 -11.07 -10.08
C ARG A 9 -17.96 -9.65 -10.27
N PRO A 10 -18.77 -8.60 -10.07
CA PRO A 10 -18.28 -7.24 -9.94
C PRO A 10 -17.12 -7.25 -8.94
N TRP A 11 -16.07 -6.46 -9.20
CA TRP A 11 -15.10 -6.08 -8.19
C TRP A 11 -15.85 -5.36 -7.07
N SER A 12 -16.43 -6.12 -6.14
CA SER A 12 -17.09 -5.58 -4.97
C SER A 12 -16.00 -4.88 -4.15
N ARG A 13 -16.20 -3.58 -3.92
CA ARG A 13 -15.47 -2.77 -2.95
C ARG A 13 -15.12 -3.62 -1.73
N CYS A 14 -13.83 -3.72 -1.43
CA CYS A 14 -13.36 -4.15 -0.12
C CYS A 14 -13.62 -3.01 0.87
N ASP A 15 -14.89 -2.75 1.16
CA ASP A 15 -15.30 -1.93 2.29
C ASP A 15 -15.47 -2.91 3.46
N GLU A 16 -14.56 -2.87 4.44
CA GLU A 16 -14.76 -3.15 5.89
C GLU A 16 -13.42 -3.51 6.56
N ALA A 17 -13.02 -2.65 7.51
CA ALA A 17 -11.70 -2.58 8.13
C ALA A 17 -11.40 -3.66 9.20
N GLU A 18 -12.14 -4.77 9.28
CA GLU A 18 -12.02 -5.69 10.45
C GLU A 18 -11.73 -7.17 10.15
N ASN A 19 -11.56 -7.58 8.90
CA ASN A 19 -11.08 -8.94 8.64
C ASN A 19 -10.42 -9.06 7.25
N CYS A 20 -9.13 -8.72 7.17
CA CYS A 20 -8.31 -9.06 6.01
C CYS A 20 -7.97 -10.57 6.03
N LYS A 21 -8.99 -11.43 5.93
CA LYS A 21 -8.79 -12.85 5.63
C LYS A 21 -8.62 -12.98 4.13
N PRO A 22 -7.49 -13.54 3.63
CA PRO A 22 -7.35 -13.80 2.21
C PRO A 22 -8.52 -14.67 1.76
N SER A 23 -9.11 -14.33 0.61
CA SER A 23 -10.19 -15.10 -0.01
C SER A 23 -9.81 -16.58 0.01
N SER A 24 -10.69 -17.44 0.53
CA SER A 24 -10.50 -18.89 0.74
C SER A 24 -10.37 -19.71 -0.56
N SER A 25 -10.09 -19.05 -1.69
CA SER A 25 -9.82 -19.70 -2.96
C SER A 25 -8.31 -19.91 -3.13
N PRO A 26 -7.83 -21.17 -3.23
CA PRO A 26 -6.41 -21.49 -3.49
C PRO A 26 -5.93 -21.05 -4.89
N TYR A 27 -6.78 -20.40 -5.68
CA TYR A 27 -6.46 -19.84 -7.00
C TYR A 27 -6.11 -18.34 -6.97
N SER A 28 -6.38 -17.63 -5.86
CA SER A 28 -6.29 -16.16 -5.79
C SER A 28 -4.85 -15.62 -5.84
N ALA A 29 -3.91 -16.20 -5.07
CA ALA A 29 -2.55 -15.66 -4.99
C ALA A 29 -1.64 -16.05 -6.18
N LYS A 30 -1.99 -17.07 -6.97
CA LYS A 30 -1.11 -17.62 -8.03
C LYS A 30 -0.75 -16.60 -9.10
N TYR A 31 -1.72 -15.79 -9.52
CA TYR A 31 -1.49 -14.75 -10.52
C TYR A 31 -0.60 -13.64 -9.98
N ALA A 32 -0.90 -13.14 -8.78
CA ALA A 32 -0.06 -12.13 -8.13
C ALA A 32 1.39 -12.64 -7.97
N LEU A 33 1.59 -13.87 -7.48
CA LEU A 33 2.92 -14.48 -7.34
C LEU A 33 3.64 -14.62 -8.69
N THR A 34 2.94 -15.03 -9.75
CA THR A 34 3.52 -15.14 -11.10
C THR A 34 3.94 -13.78 -11.64
N THR A 35 3.10 -12.76 -11.46
CA THR A 35 3.40 -11.37 -11.84
C THR A 35 4.61 -10.84 -11.06
N THR A 36 4.64 -11.07 -9.74
CA THR A 36 5.79 -10.70 -8.89
C THR A 36 7.06 -11.38 -9.37
N ASN A 37 7.02 -12.70 -9.63
CA ASN A 37 8.18 -13.45 -10.13
C ASN A 37 8.72 -12.86 -11.43
N LYS A 38 7.81 -12.50 -12.36
CA LYS A 38 8.18 -11.90 -13.64
C LYS A 38 8.77 -10.50 -13.47
N VAL A 39 8.23 -9.69 -12.57
CA VAL A 39 8.80 -8.37 -12.28
C VAL A 39 10.19 -8.48 -11.66
N LEU A 40 10.42 -9.44 -10.77
CA LEU A 40 11.76 -9.72 -10.24
C LEU A 40 12.75 -10.09 -11.36
N ASP A 41 12.31 -10.82 -12.40
CA ASP A 41 13.17 -11.13 -13.57
C ASP A 41 13.47 -9.91 -14.45
N VAL A 42 12.52 -8.98 -14.57
CA VAL A 42 12.61 -7.87 -15.52
C VAL A 42 13.32 -6.66 -14.93
N TYR A 43 12.97 -6.31 -13.69
CA TYR A 43 13.42 -5.06 -13.06
C TYR A 43 14.55 -5.26 -12.04
N GLY A 44 14.78 -6.49 -11.58
CA GLY A 44 15.91 -6.84 -10.72
C GLY A 44 15.75 -6.39 -9.27
N SER A 45 16.86 -5.98 -8.66
CA SER A 45 16.96 -5.73 -7.23
C SER A 45 16.44 -4.35 -6.80
N ASN A 46 16.08 -4.23 -5.52
CA ASN A 46 15.59 -3.01 -4.85
C ASN A 46 14.27 -2.47 -5.44
N GLY A 47 13.45 -3.35 -6.03
CA GLY A 47 12.13 -2.98 -6.50
C GLY A 47 11.15 -2.84 -5.34
N VAL A 48 10.19 -1.91 -5.47
CA VAL A 48 9.06 -1.78 -4.54
C VAL A 48 7.75 -2.04 -5.29
N ARG A 49 6.78 -2.64 -4.61
CA ARG A 49 5.44 -2.88 -5.16
C ARG A 49 4.35 -2.47 -4.18
N GLY A 50 3.42 -1.65 -4.66
CA GLY A 50 2.17 -1.33 -4.00
C GLY A 50 1.11 -2.43 -4.11
N TYR A 51 0.48 -2.77 -2.99
CA TYR A 51 -0.78 -3.51 -2.91
C TYR A 51 -1.58 -3.09 -1.68
N ASN A 52 -2.90 -3.02 -1.77
CA ASN A 52 -3.77 -2.73 -0.61
C ASN A 52 -3.58 -3.73 0.52
N ILE A 53 -3.17 -4.94 0.15
CA ILE A 53 -2.87 -6.03 1.07
C ILE A 53 -1.35 -6.30 1.16
N GLY A 54 -0.50 -5.31 0.89
CA GLY A 54 0.96 -5.46 0.82
C GLY A 54 1.54 -6.18 2.05
N CYS A 55 1.06 -5.85 3.24
CA CYS A 55 1.48 -6.47 4.50
C CYS A 55 1.19 -7.99 4.59
N SER A 56 0.02 -8.44 4.15
CA SER A 56 -0.35 -9.86 4.15
C SER A 56 0.18 -10.58 2.90
N TYR A 57 0.37 -9.85 1.81
CA TYR A 57 0.94 -10.35 0.57
C TYR A 57 2.44 -10.66 0.73
N GLN A 58 3.21 -9.85 1.46
CA GLN A 58 4.59 -10.17 1.84
C GLN A 58 4.66 -11.57 2.48
N LYS A 59 3.82 -11.84 3.49
CA LYS A 59 3.75 -13.18 4.13
C LYS A 59 3.44 -14.30 3.14
N THR A 60 2.60 -14.01 2.14
CA THR A 60 2.27 -14.97 1.08
C THR A 60 3.47 -15.25 0.18
N VAL A 61 4.26 -14.21 -0.15
CA VAL A 61 5.50 -14.34 -0.92
C VAL A 61 6.56 -15.11 -0.14
N ASP A 62 6.73 -14.81 1.14
CA ASP A 62 7.70 -15.47 2.03
C ASP A 62 7.41 -16.97 2.18
N ALA A 63 6.13 -17.34 2.18
CA ALA A 63 5.69 -18.74 2.23
C ALA A 63 5.68 -19.45 0.85
N SER A 64 6.08 -18.78 -0.22
CA SER A 64 5.99 -19.30 -1.60
C SER A 64 7.34 -19.74 -2.15
N SER A 65 7.31 -20.40 -3.32
CA SER A 65 8.52 -20.82 -4.04
C SER A 65 9.40 -19.67 -4.53
N ILE A 66 8.90 -18.42 -4.52
CA ILE A 66 9.66 -17.24 -4.98
C ILE A 66 10.29 -16.44 -3.83
N SER A 67 10.10 -16.87 -2.58
CA SER A 67 10.63 -16.21 -1.37
C SER A 67 12.13 -15.89 -1.48
N VAL A 68 12.96 -16.92 -1.76
CA VAL A 68 14.42 -16.75 -1.89
C VAL A 68 14.78 -15.70 -2.94
N LYS A 69 14.06 -15.68 -4.06
CA LYS A 69 14.28 -14.72 -5.14
C LYS A 69 13.84 -13.31 -4.77
N ALA A 70 12.73 -13.17 -4.06
CA ALA A 70 12.25 -11.87 -3.58
C ALA A 70 13.24 -11.27 -2.57
N HIS A 71 13.71 -12.07 -1.60
CA HIS A 71 14.71 -11.64 -0.62
C HIS A 71 16.06 -11.34 -1.27
N SER A 72 16.55 -12.16 -2.21
CA SER A 72 17.83 -11.92 -2.89
C SER A 72 17.82 -10.65 -3.75
N ASN A 73 16.63 -10.21 -4.18
CA ASN A 73 16.44 -8.96 -4.91
C ASN A 73 16.06 -7.80 -3.97
N HIS A 74 16.02 -7.97 -2.65
CA HIS A 74 15.57 -6.92 -1.73
C HIS A 74 14.24 -6.29 -2.19
N HIS A 75 13.27 -7.12 -2.59
CA HIS A 75 11.98 -6.63 -3.07
C HIS A 75 11.06 -6.34 -1.88
N HIS A 76 10.49 -5.14 -1.86
CA HIS A 76 9.60 -4.69 -0.79
C HIS A 76 8.15 -4.60 -1.27
N PHE A 77 7.21 -5.08 -0.45
CA PHE A 77 5.77 -4.86 -0.67
C PHE A 77 5.28 -3.79 0.30
N ILE A 78 4.60 -2.79 -0.24
CA ILE A 78 4.13 -1.60 0.48
C ILE A 78 2.62 -1.47 0.26
N VAL A 79 1.90 -0.90 1.22
CA VAL A 79 0.48 -0.55 1.07
C VAL A 79 0.38 0.82 0.43
N ASN A 80 -0.58 1.08 -0.45
CA ASN A 80 -0.72 2.43 -1.01
C ASN A 80 -1.08 3.46 0.08
N SER A 81 -0.85 4.74 -0.21
CA SER A 81 -1.00 5.81 0.78
C SER A 81 -2.43 5.99 1.27
N PHE A 82 -3.42 5.67 0.45
CA PHE A 82 -4.82 5.83 0.84
C PHE A 82 -5.28 4.70 1.77
N HIS A 83 -5.14 3.44 1.34
CA HIS A 83 -5.56 2.31 2.15
C HIS A 83 -4.62 2.07 3.33
N GLY A 84 -3.36 2.48 3.25
CA GLY A 84 -2.41 2.30 4.32
C GLY A 84 -2.87 2.92 5.65
N HIS A 85 -3.53 4.09 5.62
CA HIS A 85 -4.08 4.72 6.82
C HIS A 85 -5.24 3.94 7.46
N ALA A 86 -5.89 3.04 6.73
CA ALA A 86 -6.94 2.17 7.28
C ALA A 86 -6.37 0.93 8.01
N HIS A 87 -5.06 0.69 7.94
CA HIS A 87 -4.42 -0.41 8.65
C HIS A 87 -4.10 -0.01 10.09
N ASN A 88 -3.90 -1.00 10.97
CA ASN A 88 -3.45 -0.71 12.34
C ASN A 88 -2.10 0.03 12.35
N ARG A 89 -1.83 0.78 13.42
CA ARG A 89 -0.66 1.66 13.52
C ARG A 89 0.67 0.93 13.32
N CYS A 90 0.81 -0.26 13.90
CA CYS A 90 1.99 -1.12 13.72
C CYS A 90 2.25 -1.46 12.24
N CYS A 91 1.19 -1.82 11.50
CA CYS A 91 1.26 -2.07 10.07
C CYS A 91 1.55 -0.80 9.27
N GLN A 92 1.05 0.37 9.69
CA GLN A 92 1.36 1.63 9.03
C GLN A 92 2.87 1.92 9.09
N LEU A 93 3.48 1.82 10.26
CA LEU A 93 4.91 2.09 10.46
C LEU A 93 5.80 1.23 9.56
N GLN A 94 5.41 -0.02 9.30
CA GLN A 94 6.19 -0.93 8.45
C GLN A 94 5.89 -0.85 6.96
N PHE A 95 4.64 -0.57 6.57
CA PHE A 95 4.18 -0.78 5.19
C PHE A 95 3.59 0.46 4.52
N HIS A 96 3.40 1.57 5.23
CA HIS A 96 2.84 2.78 4.63
C HIS A 96 3.94 3.60 3.91
N PRO A 97 3.69 4.18 2.71
CA PRO A 97 4.73 4.82 1.91
C PRO A 97 5.42 5.98 2.63
N LEU A 98 4.67 6.71 3.47
CA LEU A 98 5.17 7.82 4.29
C LEU A 98 6.37 7.42 5.18
N TYR A 99 6.40 6.18 5.68
CA TYR A 99 7.46 5.70 6.56
C TYR A 99 8.55 4.92 5.80
N GLN A 100 8.53 4.97 4.47
CA GLN A 100 9.45 4.21 3.62
C GLN A 100 10.32 5.15 2.79
N HIS A 101 11.63 4.98 2.91
CA HIS A 101 12.57 5.78 2.14
C HIS A 101 12.55 5.36 0.65
N GLY A 102 12.68 6.36 -0.22
CA GLY A 102 12.87 6.16 -1.67
C GLY A 102 11.60 6.21 -2.53
N LEU A 103 10.40 6.23 -1.93
CA LEU A 103 9.14 6.34 -2.68
C LEU A 103 8.79 7.78 -3.08
N GLY A 104 9.27 8.77 -2.32
CA GLY A 104 9.00 10.18 -2.59
C GLY A 104 7.51 10.50 -2.48
N LEU A 105 6.92 11.04 -3.56
CA LEU A 105 5.50 11.41 -3.62
C LEU A 105 4.61 10.33 -4.25
N GLU A 106 5.15 9.13 -4.46
CA GLU A 106 4.39 8.03 -5.06
C GLU A 106 3.33 7.52 -4.07
N ASP A 107 2.06 7.52 -4.50
CA ASP A 107 0.92 7.02 -3.72
C ASP A 107 0.76 5.49 -3.85
N LEU A 108 1.34 4.89 -4.89
CA LEU A 108 1.27 3.48 -5.25
C LEU A 108 -0.15 2.97 -5.59
N GLU A 109 -1.04 3.85 -6.08
CA GLU A 109 -2.41 3.50 -6.52
C GLU A 109 -2.50 3.01 -7.98
N MET A 110 -1.37 2.90 -8.67
CA MET A 110 -1.32 2.53 -10.09
C MET A 110 -2.05 1.21 -10.38
N CYS A 111 -2.01 0.27 -9.44
CA CYS A 111 -2.65 -1.03 -9.60
C CYS A 111 -4.18 -0.89 -9.67
N GLU A 112 -4.79 -0.03 -8.85
CA GLU A 112 -6.22 0.30 -8.95
C GLU A 112 -6.54 1.02 -10.25
N CYS A 113 -5.72 1.98 -10.68
CA CYS A 113 -5.92 2.68 -11.95
C CYS A 113 -5.95 1.71 -13.13
N ILE A 114 -5.01 0.77 -13.18
CA ILE A 114 -4.93 -0.29 -14.20
C ILE A 114 -6.17 -1.20 -14.13
N CYS A 115 -6.54 -1.68 -12.93
CA CYS A 115 -7.70 -2.53 -12.76
C CYS A 115 -9.00 -1.81 -13.18
N SER A 116 -9.13 -0.53 -12.82
CA SER A 116 -10.27 0.30 -13.19
C SER A 116 -10.36 0.50 -14.70
N ALA A 117 -9.24 0.83 -15.36
CA ALA A 117 -9.17 0.97 -16.81
C ALA A 117 -9.58 -0.31 -17.54
N SER A 118 -9.21 -1.48 -17.01
CA SER A 118 -9.58 -2.78 -17.59
C SER A 118 -11.09 -3.06 -17.60
N ASN A 119 -11.88 -2.38 -16.76
CA ASN A 119 -13.34 -2.51 -16.81
C ASN A 119 -13.94 -2.00 -18.13
N ALA A 120 -13.24 -1.14 -18.87
CA ALA A 120 -13.70 -0.62 -20.16
C ALA A 120 -13.90 -1.72 -21.21
N ILE A 121 -13.15 -2.82 -21.12
CA ILE A 121 -13.26 -3.94 -22.06
C ILE A 121 -14.23 -5.03 -21.60
N ALA A 122 -14.73 -4.98 -20.36
CA ALA A 122 -15.62 -6.00 -19.81
C ALA A 122 -16.87 -6.29 -20.69
N PRO A 123 -17.58 -5.28 -21.23
CA PRO A 123 -18.73 -5.53 -22.10
C PRO A 123 -18.35 -6.20 -23.42
N VAL A 124 -17.19 -5.86 -23.97
CA VAL A 124 -16.70 -6.37 -25.27
C VAL A 124 -16.31 -7.84 -25.13
N ILE A 125 -15.62 -8.19 -24.05
CA ILE A 125 -15.05 -9.53 -23.89
C ILE A 125 -16.07 -10.57 -23.41
N HIS A 126 -17.21 -10.15 -22.82
CA HIS A 126 -18.21 -11.03 -22.19
C HIS A 126 -18.74 -12.14 -23.11
N HIS A 127 -18.88 -11.87 -24.41
CA HIS A 127 -19.42 -12.82 -25.39
C HIS A 127 -18.40 -13.26 -26.45
N THR A 128 -17.12 -13.00 -26.21
CA THR A 128 -16.06 -13.32 -27.19
C THR A 128 -15.55 -14.74 -27.06
N SER A 129 -15.03 -15.29 -28.16
CA SER A 129 -14.25 -16.53 -28.10
C SER A 129 -12.99 -16.32 -27.26
N TYR A 130 -12.41 -17.39 -26.72
CA TYR A 130 -11.17 -17.31 -25.92
C TYR A 130 -10.03 -16.58 -26.67
N PHE A 131 -9.91 -16.82 -27.97
CA PHE A 131 -8.93 -16.14 -28.82
C PHE A 131 -9.15 -14.62 -28.85
N HIS A 132 -10.38 -14.17 -29.09
CA HIS A 132 -10.70 -12.75 -29.12
C HIS A 132 -10.63 -12.11 -27.73
N TRP A 133 -11.01 -12.84 -26.69
CA TRP A 133 -10.85 -12.41 -25.29
C TRP A 133 -9.39 -12.05 -24.99
N LEU A 134 -8.44 -12.93 -25.34
CA LEU A 134 -7.01 -12.65 -25.20
C LEU A 134 -6.55 -11.46 -26.06
N GLN A 135 -7.02 -11.38 -27.31
CA GLN A 135 -6.68 -10.27 -28.19
C GLN A 135 -7.13 -8.92 -27.63
N PHE A 136 -8.35 -8.82 -27.12
CA PHE A 136 -8.88 -7.59 -26.54
C PHE A 136 -8.12 -7.16 -25.28
N ILE A 137 -7.79 -8.12 -24.40
CA ILE A 137 -6.97 -7.84 -23.21
C ILE A 137 -5.59 -7.33 -23.62
N ASN A 138 -4.94 -8.00 -24.57
CA ASN A 138 -3.62 -7.59 -25.05
C ASN A 138 -3.64 -6.19 -25.68
N LEU A 139 -4.61 -5.93 -26.56
CA LEU A 139 -4.76 -4.62 -27.21
C LEU A 139 -5.04 -3.51 -26.19
N HIS A 140 -5.88 -3.79 -25.18
CA HIS A 140 -6.17 -2.84 -24.11
C HIS A 140 -4.90 -2.45 -23.35
N PHE A 141 -4.10 -3.42 -22.90
CA PHE A 141 -2.89 -3.11 -22.14
C PHE A 141 -1.77 -2.51 -23.01
N GLN A 142 -1.69 -2.84 -24.29
CA GLN A 142 -0.77 -2.16 -25.23
C GLN A 142 -1.13 -0.68 -25.41
N GLN A 143 -2.43 -0.37 -25.55
CA GLN A 143 -2.89 1.00 -25.65
C GLN A 143 -2.69 1.75 -24.34
N TRP A 144 -3.07 1.14 -23.21
CA TRP A 144 -2.90 1.73 -21.89
C TRP A 144 -1.43 2.05 -21.59
N ASP A 145 -0.50 1.15 -21.92
CA ASP A 145 0.93 1.38 -21.77
C ASP A 145 1.40 2.56 -22.64
N SER A 146 0.96 2.62 -23.90
CA SER A 146 1.28 3.73 -24.81
C SER A 146 0.77 5.07 -24.29
N ASP A 147 -0.46 5.11 -23.79
CA ASP A 147 -1.06 6.32 -23.21
C ASP A 147 -0.34 6.74 -21.93
N TRP A 148 0.03 5.77 -21.08
CA TRP A 148 0.80 6.04 -19.87
C TRP A 148 2.19 6.59 -20.17
N TYR A 149 2.90 6.03 -21.16
CA TYR A 149 4.18 6.54 -21.61
C TYR A 149 4.11 7.99 -22.10
N LEU A 150 3.01 8.38 -22.76
CA LEU A 150 2.79 9.76 -23.21
C LEU A 150 2.59 10.72 -22.03
N GLU A 151 1.86 10.31 -21.00
CA GLU A 151 1.61 11.13 -19.80
C GLU A 151 2.75 11.11 -18.78
N LEU A 152 3.64 10.11 -18.83
CA LEU A 152 4.71 9.89 -17.84
C LEU A 152 5.59 11.12 -17.64
N SER A 153 5.97 11.80 -18.72
CA SER A 153 6.82 13.00 -18.62
C SER A 153 6.14 14.13 -17.86
N LYS A 154 4.83 14.30 -18.07
CA LYS A 154 4.02 15.32 -17.40
C LYS A 154 3.77 14.95 -15.94
N PHE A 155 3.51 13.67 -15.66
CA PHE A 155 3.40 13.14 -14.31
C PHE A 155 4.68 13.42 -13.49
N LEU A 156 5.84 13.03 -14.02
CA LEU A 156 7.13 13.28 -13.36
C LEU A 156 7.43 14.77 -13.16
N TYR A 157 7.15 15.60 -14.18
CA TYR A 157 7.34 17.05 -14.08
C TYR A 157 6.46 17.69 -13.00
N ASN A 158 5.19 17.28 -12.93
CA ASN A 158 4.25 17.79 -11.92
C ASN A 158 4.66 17.36 -10.51
N ASN A 159 5.03 16.09 -10.31
CA ASN A 159 5.50 15.60 -9.02
C ASN A 159 6.79 16.30 -8.59
N TYR A 160 7.72 16.54 -9.51
CA TYR A 160 8.93 17.30 -9.21
C TYR A 160 8.62 18.73 -8.74
N LYS A 161 7.73 19.44 -9.46
CA LYS A 161 7.29 20.78 -9.04
C LYS A 161 6.58 20.78 -7.69
N GLN A 162 5.75 19.77 -7.45
CA GLN A 162 5.05 19.62 -6.17
C GLN A 162 6.05 19.37 -5.04
N ALA A 163 7.06 18.52 -5.25
CA ALA A 163 8.11 18.28 -4.27
C ALA A 163 8.88 19.55 -3.92
N LEU A 164 9.26 20.35 -4.93
CA LEU A 164 9.92 21.64 -4.71
C LEU A 164 9.03 22.60 -3.89
N ALA A 165 7.75 22.72 -4.25
CA ALA A 165 6.82 23.58 -3.52
C ALA A 165 6.66 23.13 -2.05
N ILE A 166 6.52 21.82 -1.80
CA ILE A 166 6.44 21.26 -0.44
C ILE A 166 7.70 21.59 0.36
N ILE A 167 8.89 21.44 -0.24
CA ILE A 167 10.15 21.75 0.42
C ILE A 167 10.21 23.25 0.74
N ASP A 168 9.92 24.11 -0.22
CA ASP A 168 9.98 25.56 -0.06
C ASP A 168 8.98 26.06 1.00
N ASP A 169 7.76 25.51 1.03
CA ASP A 169 6.70 25.91 1.92
C ASP A 169 6.86 25.36 3.34
N LEU A 170 7.24 24.08 3.50
CA LEU A 170 7.26 23.41 4.82
C LEU A 170 8.62 23.50 5.52
N SER A 171 9.74 23.59 4.79
CA SER A 171 11.07 23.62 5.42
C SER A 171 11.26 24.76 6.42
N PRO A 172 10.78 26.00 6.16
CA PRO A 172 10.89 27.09 7.13
C PRO A 172 10.13 26.78 8.43
N ALA A 173 8.90 26.30 8.32
CA ALA A 173 8.05 25.96 9.46
C ALA A 173 8.63 24.81 10.28
N ILE A 174 9.10 23.75 9.61
CA ILE A 174 9.75 22.61 10.26
C ILE A 174 11.02 23.06 10.97
N LYS A 175 11.85 23.91 10.35
CA LYS A 175 13.08 24.43 10.96
C LYS A 175 12.79 25.25 12.22
N GLU A 176 11.76 26.10 12.20
CA GLU A 176 11.34 26.88 13.36
C GLU A 176 10.88 25.97 14.50
N LEU A 177 10.02 24.98 14.20
CA LEU A 177 9.54 24.00 15.18
C LEU A 177 10.67 23.17 15.79
N LYS A 178 11.62 22.70 14.95
CA LYS A 178 12.79 21.94 15.41
C LYS A 178 13.64 22.76 16.37
N LEU A 179 13.87 24.03 16.09
CA LEU A 179 14.61 24.92 16.99
C LEU A 179 13.85 25.19 18.29
N ALA A 180 12.54 25.43 18.20
CA ALA A 180 11.72 25.74 19.37
C ALA A 180 11.59 24.55 20.34
N LEU A 181 11.53 23.33 19.80
CA LEU A 181 11.33 22.10 20.56
C LEU A 181 12.63 21.33 20.80
N ASN A 182 13.77 21.82 20.28
CA ASN A 182 15.08 21.16 20.33
C ASN A 182 15.04 19.72 19.77
N ILE A 183 14.40 19.56 18.60
CA ILE A 183 14.22 18.30 17.86
C ILE A 183 15.25 18.22 16.72
N LEU A 184 15.88 17.06 16.57
CA LEU A 184 16.79 16.68 15.49
C LEU A 184 16.07 15.87 14.41
N ASP A 185 16.69 15.68 13.23
CA ASP A 185 16.05 14.86 12.18
C ASP A 185 16.00 13.38 12.57
N GLU A 186 17.02 12.93 13.29
CA GLU A 186 17.15 11.56 13.79
C GLU A 186 16.04 11.21 14.79
N ASP A 187 15.47 12.21 15.48
CA ASP A 187 14.39 11.98 16.44
C ASP A 187 13.13 11.43 15.74
N PHE A 188 12.83 11.86 14.50
CA PHE A 188 11.67 11.35 13.76
C PHE A 188 11.79 9.87 13.43
N GLU A 189 12.98 9.44 12.99
CA GLU A 189 13.27 8.03 12.71
C GLU A 189 13.23 7.21 14.02
N HIS A 190 13.79 7.77 15.09
CA HIS A 190 13.79 7.14 16.40
C HIS A 190 12.38 6.94 16.95
N TRP A 191 11.52 7.96 16.90
CA TRP A 191 10.15 7.86 17.39
C TRP A 191 9.32 6.83 16.62
N ASN A 192 9.49 6.73 15.30
CA ASN A 192 8.80 5.69 14.53
C ASN A 192 9.24 4.28 14.96
N MET A 193 10.52 4.10 15.29
CA MET A 193 11.06 2.83 15.78
C MET A 193 10.60 2.53 17.21
N GLU A 194 10.68 3.50 18.12
CA GLU A 194 10.18 3.37 19.50
C GLU A 194 8.68 3.05 19.53
N GLU A 195 7.88 3.76 18.72
CA GLU A 195 6.44 3.49 18.59
C GLU A 195 6.18 2.09 18.06
N PHE A 196 6.97 1.64 17.07
CA PHE A 196 6.84 0.30 16.52
C PHE A 196 7.15 -0.79 17.57
N GLU A 197 8.27 -0.66 18.30
CA GLU A 197 8.68 -1.60 19.35
C GLU A 197 7.67 -1.64 20.51
N PHE A 198 7.15 -0.47 20.90
CA PHE A 198 6.09 -0.37 21.89
C PHE A 198 4.83 -1.13 21.44
N LEU A 199 4.38 -0.91 20.20
CA LEU A 199 3.17 -1.55 19.68
C LEU A 199 3.33 -3.07 19.45
N GLU A 200 4.53 -3.56 19.13
CA GLU A 200 4.78 -5.00 19.05
C GLU A 200 4.77 -5.70 20.42
N THR A 201 5.27 -5.01 21.45
CA THR A 201 5.34 -5.56 22.82
C THR A 201 4.02 -5.46 23.57
N LEU A 202 3.12 -4.58 23.14
CA LEU A 202 1.76 -4.41 23.67
C LEU A 202 0.87 -5.61 23.31
N THR A 203 1.10 -6.75 23.99
CA THR A 203 0.33 -7.98 23.78
C THR A 203 -0.97 -7.97 24.61
N GLU A 204 -0.99 -7.27 25.74
CA GLU A 204 -2.14 -6.98 26.60
C GLU A 204 -1.96 -5.58 27.22
N GLU A 205 -3.03 -4.78 27.31
CA GLU A 205 -3.01 -3.55 28.13
C GLU A 205 -2.72 -3.97 29.57
N THR A 206 -1.62 -3.49 30.17
CA THR A 206 -1.36 -3.82 31.57
C THR A 206 -2.45 -3.20 32.44
N ASP A 207 -2.81 -3.85 33.54
CA ASP A 207 -3.81 -3.34 34.49
C ASP A 207 -3.52 -1.88 34.90
N GLU A 208 -2.23 -1.52 35.00
CA GLU A 208 -1.76 -0.16 35.28
C GLU A 208 -2.12 0.85 34.18
N TYR A 209 -1.99 0.49 32.89
CA TYR A 209 -2.40 1.37 31.78
C TYR A 209 -3.92 1.56 31.75
N VAL A 210 -4.70 0.51 32.03
CA VAL A 210 -6.17 0.59 32.13
C VAL A 210 -6.58 1.51 33.29
N GLU A 211 -5.93 1.39 34.45
CA GLU A 211 -6.16 2.26 35.60
C GLU A 211 -5.81 3.73 35.31
N VAL A 212 -4.69 4.00 34.62
CA VAL A 212 -4.30 5.37 34.23
C VAL A 212 -5.27 5.96 33.21
N MET A 213 -5.67 5.20 32.19
CA MET A 213 -6.62 5.67 31.17
C MET A 213 -8.00 5.95 31.78
N THR A 214 -8.51 5.05 32.62
CA THR A 214 -9.79 5.27 33.33
C THR A 214 -9.73 6.48 34.28
N PHE A 215 -8.59 6.72 34.92
CA PHE A 215 -8.39 7.93 35.73
C PHE A 215 -8.41 9.21 34.87
N VAL A 216 -7.73 9.22 33.71
CA VAL A 216 -7.75 10.36 32.77
C VAL A 216 -9.16 10.62 32.24
N GLU A 217 -9.89 9.57 31.86
CA GLU A 217 -11.29 9.68 31.42
C GLU A 217 -12.20 10.25 32.52
N ALA A 218 -11.98 9.86 33.78
CA ALA A 218 -12.69 10.41 34.93
C ALA A 218 -12.39 11.91 35.13
N LEU A 219 -11.12 12.33 35.00
CA LEU A 219 -10.73 13.75 35.05
C LEU A 219 -11.34 14.57 33.91
N GLN A 220 -11.35 14.04 32.69
CA GLN A 220 -12.00 14.70 31.55
C GLN A 220 -13.51 14.83 31.74
N SER A 221 -14.14 13.84 32.37
CA SER A 221 -15.57 13.86 32.69
C SER A 221 -15.89 14.89 33.77
N LEU A 222 -15.05 15.00 34.81
CA LEU A 222 -15.16 16.02 35.85
C LEU A 222 -15.04 17.43 35.26
N ALA A 223 -14.02 17.68 34.43
CA ALA A 223 -13.79 18.97 33.80
C ALA A 223 -14.91 19.41 32.83
N LYS A 224 -15.70 18.47 32.29
CA LYS A 224 -16.88 18.77 31.47
C LYS A 224 -18.14 19.04 32.29
N ALA A 225 -18.15 18.62 33.57
CA ALA A 225 -19.29 18.78 34.48
C ALA A 225 -19.23 20.09 35.30
N GLU A 226 -18.07 20.74 35.32
CA GLU A 226 -17.83 22.09 35.86
C GLU A 226 -18.07 23.17 34.79
#